data_AF-A0A7S3WNM3-F1
#
_entry.id   AF-A0A7S3WNM3-F1
#
_cell.length_a   1.000
_cell.length_b   1.000
_cell.length_c   1.000
_cell.angle_alpha   90.00
_cell.angle_beta   90.00
_cell.angle_gamma   90.00
#
_symmetry.space_group_name_H-M   'P 1'
#
loop_
_entity.id
_entity.type
_entity.pdbx_description
1 polymer ?
#
loop_
_entity_poly.entity_id
_entity_poly.type
_entity_poly.pdbx_seq_one_letter_code
_entity_poly.pdbx_strand_id
1 'polypeptide(L)'
;CTEKTCPVMSAGAYTFAWADGDKIKVPTKVSAPRYFEYLLSWVEKQLSDETFLPTQPGVAFPPTYRKGMRVIYKRLFRIYAHIFHAHFQEMMEEEADAHLNHSFKHFIYFVKEFNLVDDEELEPLKDLIALCMRQK
;
A
#
# COMPACT_ATOMS: atom_id res chain seq x y z
N CYS A 1 -16.29 3.26 1.19
CA CYS A 1 -15.38 4.16 1.93
C CYS A 1 -15.75 5.64 1.67
N THR A 2 -16.06 6.44 2.71
CA THR A 2 -16.40 7.88 2.58
C THR A 2 -15.70 8.71 3.67
N GLU A 3 -15.67 10.05 3.54
CA GLU A 3 -15.10 10.91 4.59
C GLU A 3 -15.85 10.83 5.92
N LYS A 4 -17.15 10.49 5.90
CA LYS A 4 -17.95 10.35 7.13
C LYS A 4 -17.68 9.03 7.83
N THR A 5 -17.62 7.93 7.07
CA THR A 5 -17.38 6.59 7.60
C THR A 5 -15.91 6.37 7.96
N CYS A 6 -15.00 7.00 7.22
CA CYS A 6 -13.55 6.83 7.33
C CYS A 6 -12.85 8.21 7.37
N PRO A 7 -13.10 9.02 8.41
CA PRO A 7 -12.61 10.40 8.50
C PRO A 7 -11.09 10.50 8.65
N VAL A 8 -10.44 9.39 9.00
CA VAL A 8 -8.99 9.26 9.11
C VAL A 8 -8.56 7.95 8.44
N MET A 9 -7.47 7.99 7.68
CA MET A 9 -6.84 6.78 7.15
C MET A 9 -6.24 5.93 8.27
N SER A 10 -6.82 4.75 8.52
CA SER A 10 -6.43 3.85 9.61
C SER A 10 -6.55 2.37 9.23
N ALA A 11 -5.93 1.51 10.02
CA ALA A 11 -6.13 0.06 10.01
C ALA A 11 -6.14 -0.44 11.45
N GLY A 12 -7.32 -0.74 11.99
CA GLY A 12 -7.49 -1.03 13.41
C GLY A 12 -6.98 0.12 14.30
N ALA A 13 -6.02 -0.17 15.18
CA ALA A 13 -5.40 0.82 16.06
C ALA A 13 -4.37 1.74 15.35
N TYR A 14 -3.97 1.42 14.12
CA TYR A 14 -2.92 2.15 13.39
C TYR A 14 -3.51 3.30 12.59
N THR A 15 -2.86 4.47 12.60
CA THR A 15 -3.25 5.65 11.82
C THR A 15 -2.13 6.04 10.86
N PHE A 16 -2.48 6.39 9.63
CA PHE A 16 -1.52 6.77 8.60
C PHE A 16 -1.71 8.24 8.19
N ALA A 17 -0.68 9.05 8.42
CA ALA A 17 -0.63 10.43 7.92
C ALA A 17 -0.01 10.46 6.51
N TRP A 18 -0.46 11.40 5.69
CA TRP A 18 0.05 11.60 4.34
C TRP A 18 1.08 12.72 4.29
N ALA A 19 2.17 12.48 3.56
CA ALA A 19 3.11 13.50 3.09
C ALA A 19 3.75 12.99 1.79
N ASP A 20 3.79 13.83 0.76
CA ASP A 20 4.45 13.51 -0.52
C ASP A 20 5.81 14.19 -0.68
N GLY A 21 6.17 15.10 0.23
CA GLY A 21 7.42 15.86 0.19
C GLY A 21 7.43 17.01 -0.83
N ASP A 22 6.34 17.19 -1.58
CA ASP A 22 6.17 18.19 -2.62
C ASP A 22 5.06 19.18 -2.22
N LYS A 23 3.80 18.80 -2.44
CA LYS A 23 2.61 19.59 -2.10
C LYS A 23 2.31 19.53 -0.60
N ILE A 24 2.45 18.36 0.01
CA ILE A 24 2.19 18.11 1.42
C ILE A 24 3.49 17.66 2.06
N LYS A 25 4.23 18.62 2.63
CA LYS A 25 5.54 18.40 3.25
C LYS A 25 5.44 17.92 4.70
N VAL A 26 4.39 18.31 5.41
CA VAL A 26 4.15 17.92 6.80
C VAL A 26 3.17 16.75 6.83
N PRO A 27 3.48 15.65 7.55
CA PRO A 27 2.55 14.53 7.74
C PRO A 27 1.20 15.03 8.25
N THR A 28 0.18 14.91 7.40
CA THR A 28 -1.16 15.45 7.66
C THR A 28 -2.17 14.32 7.70
N LYS A 29 -3.03 14.32 8.73
CA LYS A 29 -4.15 13.37 8.82
C LYS A 29 -5.21 13.77 7.80
N VAL A 30 -5.59 12.83 6.97
CA VAL A 30 -6.64 12.99 5.96
C VAL A 30 -7.58 11.79 6.03
N SER A 31 -8.79 11.93 5.47
CA SER A 31 -9.75 10.84 5.35
C SER A 31 -9.18 9.69 4.52
N ALA A 32 -9.65 8.46 4.77
CA ALA A 32 -9.21 7.29 4.01
C ALA A 32 -9.42 7.44 2.49
N PRO A 33 -10.58 7.89 1.96
CA PRO A 33 -10.73 8.04 0.51
C PRO A 33 -9.79 9.11 -0.06
N ARG A 34 -9.53 10.20 0.67
CA ARG A 34 -8.57 11.23 0.27
C ARG A 34 -7.13 10.71 0.26
N TYR A 35 -6.78 9.88 1.25
CA TYR A 35 -5.49 9.21 1.31
C TYR A 35 -5.30 8.28 0.10
N PHE A 36 -6.34 7.52 -0.27
CA PHE A 36 -6.29 6.62 -1.44
C PHE A 36 -6.04 7.40 -2.73
N GLU A 37 -6.79 8.49 -2.95
CA GLU A 37 -6.60 9.38 -4.09
C GLU A 37 -5.16 9.89 -4.17
N TYR A 38 -4.64 10.48 -3.08
CA TYR A 38 -3.28 10.99 -3.03
C TYR A 38 -2.23 9.91 -3.26
N LEU A 39 -2.41 8.73 -2.69
CA LEU A 39 -1.48 7.63 -2.83
C LEU A 39 -1.43 7.13 -4.26
N LEU A 40 -2.59 6.85 -4.87
CA LEU A 40 -2.65 6.29 -6.22
C LEU A 40 -2.12 7.28 -7.25
N SER A 41 -2.51 8.56 -7.17
CA SER A 41 -1.94 9.60 -8.03
C SER A 41 -0.44 9.78 -7.81
N TRP A 42 0.05 9.65 -6.57
CA TRP A 42 1.49 9.70 -6.29
C TRP A 42 2.22 8.49 -6.89
N VAL A 43 1.70 7.27 -6.73
CA VAL A 43 2.31 6.06 -7.31
C VAL A 43 2.34 6.16 -8.83
N GLU A 44 1.25 6.57 -9.47
CA GLU A 44 1.18 6.78 -10.92
C GLU A 44 2.25 7.77 -11.40
N LYS A 45 2.42 8.90 -10.70
CA LYS A 45 3.46 9.89 -11.01
C LYS A 45 4.86 9.28 -10.92
N GLN A 46 5.14 8.46 -9.90
CA GLN A 46 6.45 7.80 -9.76
C GLN A 46 6.69 6.77 -10.87
N LEU A 47 5.69 5.95 -11.20
CA LEU A 47 5.83 4.92 -12.23
C LEU A 47 5.90 5.49 -13.65
N SER A 48 5.35 6.68 -13.86
CA SER A 48 5.41 7.40 -15.14
C SER A 48 6.69 8.23 -15.30
N ASP A 49 7.50 8.37 -14.25
CA ASP A 49 8.76 9.10 -14.29
C ASP A 49 9.86 8.21 -14.88
N GLU A 50 10.24 8.45 -16.14
CA GLU A 50 11.28 7.69 -16.84
C GLU A 50 12.67 7.81 -16.18
N THR A 51 12.89 8.82 -15.33
CA THR A 51 14.13 8.92 -14.54
C THR A 51 14.13 7.96 -13.36
N PHE A 52 12.95 7.59 -12.86
CA PHE A 52 12.78 6.58 -11.80
C PHE A 52 12.63 5.17 -12.37
N LEU A 53 11.81 5.01 -13.41
CA LEU A 53 11.49 3.76 -14.08
C LEU A 53 11.80 3.87 -15.58
N PRO A 54 13.07 3.71 -15.99
CA PRO A 54 13.45 3.81 -17.40
C PRO A 54 12.74 2.78 -18.26
N THR A 55 12.18 3.22 -19.39
CA THR A 55 11.45 2.39 -20.37
C THR A 55 12.32 1.97 -21.55
N GLN A 56 13.44 2.67 -21.76
CA GLN A 56 14.34 2.45 -22.90
C GLN A 56 15.35 1.32 -22.61
N PRO A 57 15.54 0.36 -23.53
CA PRO A 57 16.54 -0.69 -23.37
C PRO A 57 17.95 -0.13 -23.18
N GLY A 58 18.69 -0.71 -22.23
CA GLY A 58 20.08 -0.32 -21.95
C GLY A 58 20.25 0.87 -21.00
N VAL A 59 19.16 1.53 -20.60
CA VAL A 59 19.20 2.56 -19.56
C VAL A 59 19.14 1.91 -18.18
N ALA A 60 20.12 2.22 -17.32
CA ALA A 60 20.17 1.68 -15.96
C ALA A 60 19.17 2.38 -15.05
N PHE A 61 18.60 1.63 -14.10
CA PHE A 61 17.80 2.19 -13.01
C PHE A 61 18.62 3.14 -12.13
N PRO A 62 18.01 4.20 -11.57
CA PRO A 62 18.73 5.10 -10.67
C PRO A 62 19.17 4.37 -9.40
N PRO A 63 20.26 4.82 -8.73
CA PRO A 63 20.70 4.24 -7.46
C PRO A 63 19.62 4.25 -6.35
N THR A 64 18.65 5.16 -6.46
CA THR A 64 17.52 5.30 -5.53
C THR A 64 16.34 4.38 -5.86
N TYR A 65 16.37 3.64 -6.97
CA TYR A 65 15.26 2.82 -7.46
C TYR A 65 14.71 1.88 -6.38
N ARG A 66 15.60 1.07 -5.78
CA ARG A 66 15.21 0.11 -4.73
C ARG A 66 14.56 0.83 -3.55
N LYS A 67 15.10 1.97 -3.12
CA LYS A 67 14.52 2.78 -2.04
C LYS A 67 13.12 3.28 -2.41
N GLY A 68 12.93 3.76 -3.64
CA GLY A 68 11.62 4.20 -4.13
C GLY A 68 10.60 3.07 -4.19
N MET A 69 10.99 1.89 -4.70
CA MET A 69 10.12 0.71 -4.73
C MET A 69 9.67 0.27 -3.34
N ARG A 70 10.57 0.28 -2.35
CA ARG A 70 10.21 0.01 -0.94
C ARG A 70 9.16 1.00 -0.43
N VAL A 71 9.27 2.29 -0.76
CA VAL A 71 8.28 3.31 -0.36
C VAL A 71 6.93 3.08 -1.06
N ILE A 72 6.93 2.73 -2.34
CA ILE A 72 5.71 2.42 -3.10
C ILE A 72 4.97 1.23 -2.47
N TYR A 73 5.66 0.11 -2.30
CA TYR A 73 5.06 -1.11 -1.71
C TYR A 73 4.58 -0.86 -0.28
N LYS A 74 5.36 -0.16 0.54
CA LYS A 74 4.94 0.21 1.89
C LYS A 74 3.66 1.04 1.91
N ARG A 75 3.51 1.98 0.97
CA ARG A 75 2.29 2.79 0.86
C ARG A 75 1.11 1.94 0.40
N LEU A 76 1.28 1.12 -0.65
CA LEU A 76 0.24 0.22 -1.15
C LEU A 76 -0.23 -0.77 -0.08
N PHE A 77 0.65 -1.27 0.79
CA PHE A 77 0.26 -2.12 1.92
C PHE A 77 -0.79 -1.46 2.82
N ARG A 78 -0.72 -0.14 3.03
CA ARG A 78 -1.67 0.59 3.89
C ARG A 78 -3.09 0.57 3.32
N ILE A 79 -3.25 0.48 2.00
CA ILE A 79 -4.55 0.31 1.34
C ILE A 79 -5.12 -1.06 1.69
N TYR A 80 -4.33 -2.14 1.55
CA TYR A 80 -4.75 -3.48 1.99
C TYR A 80 -5.12 -3.50 3.47
N ALA A 81 -4.27 -2.95 4.33
CA ALA A 81 -4.53 -2.88 5.76
C ALA A 81 -5.85 -2.16 6.08
N HIS A 82 -6.14 -1.05 5.40
CA HIS A 82 -7.42 -0.36 5.58
C HIS A 82 -8.60 -1.21 5.13
N ILE A 83 -8.53 -1.82 3.95
CA ILE A 83 -9.63 -2.62 3.40
C ILE A 83 -9.93 -3.82 4.31
N PHE A 84 -8.92 -4.58 4.73
CA PHE A 84 -9.11 -5.74 5.60
C PHE A 84 -9.69 -5.38 6.98
N HIS A 85 -9.36 -4.22 7.53
CA HIS A 85 -9.87 -3.80 8.84
C HIS A 85 -11.25 -3.12 8.78
N ALA A 86 -11.47 -2.27 7.77
CA ALA A 86 -12.63 -1.37 7.76
C ALA A 86 -13.71 -1.79 6.75
N HIS A 87 -13.38 -2.57 5.74
CA HIS A 87 -14.26 -2.82 4.59
C HIS A 87 -14.33 -4.29 4.15
N PHE A 88 -13.79 -5.24 4.94
CA PHE A 88 -13.77 -6.64 4.55
C PHE A 88 -15.18 -7.26 4.50
N GLN A 89 -16.08 -6.79 5.36
CA GLN A 89 -17.49 -7.20 5.37
C GLN A 89 -18.15 -6.86 4.02
N GLU A 90 -18.00 -5.63 3.56
CA GLU A 90 -18.52 -5.17 2.27
C GLU A 90 -17.88 -5.96 1.10
N MET A 91 -16.58 -6.28 1.19
CA MET A 91 -15.92 -7.12 0.17
C MET A 91 -16.49 -8.54 0.10
N MET A 92 -16.93 -9.12 1.23
CA MET A 92 -17.62 -10.42 1.23
C MET A 92 -19.04 -10.31 0.67
N GLU A 93 -19.77 -9.24 1.02
CA GLU A 93 -21.13 -8.99 0.51
C GLU A 93 -21.15 -8.81 -1.01
N GLU A 94 -20.08 -8.26 -1.59
CA GLU A 94 -19.89 -8.12 -3.04
C GLU A 94 -19.18 -9.32 -3.70
N GLU A 95 -18.95 -10.42 -2.97
CA GLU A 95 -18.24 -11.63 -3.47
C GLU A 95 -16.84 -11.34 -4.05
N ALA A 96 -16.20 -10.27 -3.58
CA ALA A 96 -14.90 -9.79 -4.02
C ALA A 96 -13.75 -10.16 -3.05
N ASP A 97 -14.06 -10.75 -1.90
CA ASP A 97 -13.12 -11.15 -0.85
C ASP A 97 -12.08 -12.17 -1.36
N ALA A 98 -12.48 -13.13 -2.19
CA ALA A 98 -11.56 -14.11 -2.78
C ALA A 98 -10.49 -13.43 -3.67
N HIS A 99 -10.90 -12.43 -4.45
CA HIS A 99 -10.00 -11.64 -5.31
C HIS A 99 -9.04 -10.81 -4.47
N LEU A 100 -9.54 -10.15 -3.42
CA LEU A 100 -8.74 -9.39 -2.47
C LEU A 100 -7.70 -10.28 -1.79
N ASN A 101 -8.11 -11.45 -1.30
CA ASN A 101 -7.25 -12.42 -0.63
C ASN A 101 -6.16 -12.95 -1.56
N HIS A 102 -6.50 -13.30 -2.80
CA HIS A 102 -5.51 -13.76 -3.78
C HIS A 102 -4.49 -12.67 -4.10
N SER A 103 -4.97 -11.45 -4.39
CA SER A 103 -4.11 -10.29 -4.68
C SER A 103 -3.19 -9.97 -3.50
N PHE A 104 -3.72 -9.98 -2.27
CA PHE A 104 -2.94 -9.74 -1.06
C PHE A 104 -1.90 -10.84 -0.80
N LYS A 105 -2.26 -12.11 -0.99
CA LYS A 105 -1.33 -13.23 -0.85
C LYS A 105 -0.14 -13.08 -1.80
N HIS A 106 -0.40 -12.79 -3.07
CA HIS A 106 0.66 -12.53 -4.05
C HIS A 106 1.52 -11.31 -3.68
N PHE A 107 0.88 -10.20 -3.27
CA PHE A 107 1.57 -9.01 -2.80
C PHE A 107 2.54 -9.32 -1.64
N ILE A 108 2.10 -10.07 -0.64
CA ILE A 108 2.92 -10.43 0.52
C ILE A 108 4.07 -11.36 0.15
N TYR A 109 3.85 -12.34 -0.73
CA TYR A 109 4.95 -13.18 -1.22
C TYR A 109 6.03 -12.35 -1.90
N PHE A 110 5.64 -11.42 -2.77
CA PHE A 110 6.58 -10.54 -3.46
C PHE A 110 7.31 -9.59 -2.48
N VAL A 111 6.58 -9.02 -1.52
CA VAL A 111 7.16 -8.16 -0.48
C VAL A 111 8.22 -8.91 0.34
N LYS A 112 7.94 -10.16 0.72
CA LYS A 112 8.85 -10.98 1.54
C LYS A 112 10.06 -11.45 0.73
N GLU A 113 9.85 -11.93 -0.48
CA GLU A 113 10.93 -12.41 -1.37
C GLU A 113 11.98 -11.31 -1.63
N PHE A 114 11.53 -10.08 -1.89
CA PHE A 114 12.41 -8.98 -2.24
C PHE A 114 12.73 -8.02 -1.08
N ASN A 115 12.26 -8.33 0.13
CA ASN A 115 12.41 -7.50 1.34
C ASN A 115 12.00 -6.02 1.08
N LEU A 116 10.76 -5.83 0.61
CA LEU A 116 10.26 -4.53 0.17
C LEU A 116 9.65 -3.69 1.29
N VAL A 117 9.11 -4.34 2.32
CA VAL A 117 8.46 -3.70 3.47
C VAL A 117 8.97 -4.38 4.73
N ASP A 118 9.38 -3.57 5.71
CA ASP A 118 9.89 -4.05 7.00
C ASP A 118 8.76 -4.66 7.83
N ASP A 119 9.09 -5.64 8.68
CA ASP A 119 8.10 -6.40 9.44
C ASP A 119 7.30 -5.52 10.40
N GLU A 120 7.91 -4.48 10.95
CA GLU A 120 7.24 -3.52 11.84
C GLU A 120 6.13 -2.74 11.11
N GLU A 121 6.28 -2.51 9.80
CA GLU A 121 5.26 -1.82 9.00
C GLU A 121 4.14 -2.77 8.56
N LEU A 122 4.38 -4.09 8.58
CA LEU A 122 3.40 -5.13 8.28
C LEU A 122 2.53 -5.54 9.48
N GLU A 123 2.87 -5.05 10.68
CA GLU A 123 2.20 -5.34 11.95
C GLU A 123 0.66 -5.22 11.91
N PRO A 124 0.04 -4.25 11.20
CA PRO A 124 -1.43 -4.16 11.12
C PRO A 124 -2.14 -5.41 10.59
N LEU A 125 -1.45 -6.26 9.81
CA LEU A 125 -2.01 -7.49 9.23
C LEU A 125 -1.17 -8.74 9.57
N LYS A 126 -0.36 -8.70 10.64
CA LYS A 126 0.59 -9.78 10.96
C LYS A 126 -0.04 -11.18 11.04
N ASP A 127 -1.22 -11.28 11.63
CA ASP A 127 -1.91 -12.57 11.83
C ASP A 127 -2.41 -13.12 10.49
N LEU A 128 -2.96 -12.24 9.64
CA LEU A 128 -3.39 -12.59 8.28
C LEU A 128 -2.18 -13.00 7.42
N ILE A 129 -1.08 -12.26 7.51
CA ILE A 129 0.18 -12.60 6.81
C ILE A 129 0.68 -13.98 7.25
N ALA A 130 0.68 -14.27 8.55
CA ALA A 130 1.07 -15.57 9.06
C ALA A 130 0.19 -16.70 8.51
N LEU A 131 -1.11 -16.47 8.30
CA LEU A 131 -2.01 -17.43 7.65
C LEU A 131 -1.68 -17.61 6.16
N CYS A 132 -1.45 -16.53 5.42
CA CYS A 132 -1.09 -16.58 3.99
C CYS A 132 0.18 -17.40 3.73
N MET A 133 1.18 -17.27 4.62
CA MET A 133 2.50 -17.90 4.47
C MET A 133 2.53 -19.38 4.89
N ARG A 134 1.49 -19.90 5.56
CA ARG A 134 1.40 -21.31 5.96
C ARG A 134 0.98 -22.25 4.83
N GLN A 135 0.35 -21.71 3.78
CA GLN A 135 -0.10 -22.48 2.63
C GLN A 135 1.02 -22.58 1.58
N LYS A 136 1.92 -23.55 1.77
CA LYS A 136 2.83 -24.04 0.71
C LYS A 136 2.13 -25.09 -0.14
#